data_AF-A0ABC8LJ97-F1
#
_entry.id   AF-A0ABC8LJ97-F1
#
_cell.length_a   1.000
_cell.length_b   1.000
_cell.length_c   1.000
_cell.angle_alpha   90.00
_cell.angle_beta   90.00
_cell.angle_gamma   90.00
#
_symmetry.space_group_name_H-M   'P 1'
#
loop_
_entity.id
_entity.type
_entity.pdbx_description
1 polymer ?
#
loop_
_entity_poly.entity_id
_entity_poly.type
_entity_poly.pdbx_seq_one_letter_code
_entity_poly.pdbx_strand_id
1 'polypeptide(L)'
;MQRRTRTLAQIELLPTELQQEIMSRAAKFSIDGLRNLIIASPTLADVAADPHVYKNINLHTLTVFPLTTLTIYKDLMERCLNAGNVQAHYIRGLQEYFHHNNIAAGLPHIRIAAEGLYDNAIYLYALIMMCSGQQEIGRTMLDSLGWRTNKKRADICWRNIKKSLHGVQVITLDATMDAYREAREPITCHRYQMRVRCEHCYYYKQIYKFTFTV
;
A
#
# COMPACT_ATOMS: atom_id res chain seq x y z
N MET A 1 -21.45 10.02 -46.22
CA MET A 1 -20.95 9.60 -44.89
C MET A 1 -20.37 8.20 -44.99
N GLN A 2 -19.05 8.07 -45.16
CA GLN A 2 -18.37 6.77 -45.16
C GLN A 2 -18.18 6.30 -43.71
N ARG A 3 -18.86 5.21 -43.32
CA ARG A 3 -18.47 4.42 -42.15
C ARG A 3 -17.08 3.84 -42.43
N ARG A 4 -16.04 4.37 -41.79
CA ARG A 4 -14.73 3.70 -41.74
C ARG A 4 -14.94 2.33 -41.08
N THR A 5 -14.78 1.26 -41.84
CA THR A 5 -14.63 -0.10 -41.32
C THR A 5 -13.36 -0.11 -40.47
N ARG A 6 -13.53 -0.11 -39.15
CA ARG A 6 -12.40 -0.21 -38.23
C ARG A 6 -11.85 -1.63 -38.33
N THR A 7 -10.65 -1.78 -38.86
CA THR A 7 -9.92 -3.05 -38.81
C THR A 7 -9.71 -3.40 -37.34
N LEU A 8 -10.29 -4.51 -36.88
CA LEU A 8 -10.12 -4.97 -35.51
C LEU A 8 -8.65 -5.28 -35.26
N ALA A 9 -8.11 -4.82 -34.14
CA ALA A 9 -6.75 -5.17 -33.75
C ALA A 9 -6.69 -6.68 -33.44
N GLN A 10 -5.55 -7.35 -33.66
CA GLN A 10 -5.43 -8.80 -33.44
C GLN A 10 -5.86 -9.25 -32.04
N ILE A 11 -5.67 -8.38 -31.03
CA ILE A 11 -6.11 -8.64 -29.66
C ILE A 11 -7.64 -8.73 -29.53
N GLU A 12 -8.39 -7.98 -30.33
CA GLU A 12 -9.86 -7.93 -30.30
C GLU A 12 -10.51 -9.17 -30.92
N LEU A 13 -9.72 -9.96 -31.66
CA LEU A 13 -10.14 -11.25 -32.23
C LEU A 13 -10.02 -12.40 -31.23
N LEU A 14 -9.36 -12.17 -30.09
CA LEU A 14 -9.22 -13.20 -29.06
C LEU A 14 -10.53 -13.36 -28.27
N PRO A 15 -10.78 -14.53 -27.64
CA PRO A 15 -11.80 -14.69 -26.62
C PRO A 15 -11.67 -13.64 -25.50
N THR A 16 -12.80 -13.16 -24.98
CA THR A 16 -12.84 -12.10 -23.97
C THR A 16 -11.97 -12.41 -22.76
N GLU A 17 -11.93 -13.65 -22.31
CA GLU A 17 -11.13 -14.09 -21.16
C GLU A 17 -9.63 -13.90 -21.41
N LEU A 18 -9.16 -14.16 -22.63
CA LEU A 18 -7.78 -13.93 -23.02
C LEU A 18 -7.46 -12.44 -23.16
N GLN A 19 -8.42 -11.64 -23.63
CA GLN A 19 -8.27 -10.18 -23.65
C GLN A 19 -8.14 -9.64 -22.21
N GLN A 20 -9.00 -10.07 -21.30
CA GLN A 20 -8.97 -9.68 -19.88
C GLN A 20 -7.64 -10.06 -19.22
N GLU A 21 -7.14 -11.27 -19.44
CA GLU A 21 -5.85 -11.73 -18.90
C GLU A 21 -4.67 -10.89 -19.45
N ILE A 22 -4.66 -10.61 -20.76
CA ILE A 22 -3.63 -9.76 -21.36
C ILE A 22 -3.68 -8.35 -20.77
N MET A 23 -4.87 -7.76 -20.65
CA MET A 23 -5.06 -6.42 -20.09
C MET A 23 -4.68 -6.37 -18.61
N SER A 24 -5.05 -7.38 -17.82
CA SER A 24 -4.67 -7.54 -16.42
C SER A 24 -3.14 -7.59 -16.25
N ARG A 25 -2.44 -8.37 -17.09
CA ARG A 25 -0.98 -8.40 -17.10
C ARG A 25 -0.39 -7.06 -17.51
N ALA A 26 -0.89 -6.43 -18.57
CA ALA A 26 -0.43 -5.11 -19.02
C ALA A 26 -0.59 -4.06 -17.91
N ALA A 27 -1.74 -4.05 -17.24
CA ALA A 27 -2.07 -3.17 -16.12
C ALA A 27 -1.14 -3.35 -14.91
N LYS A 28 -0.68 -4.57 -14.66
CA LYS A 28 0.31 -4.88 -13.62
C LYS A 28 1.70 -4.28 -13.91
N PHE A 29 2.03 -4.08 -15.19
CA PHE A 29 3.30 -3.46 -15.60
C PHE A 29 3.19 -1.95 -15.77
N SER A 30 2.10 -1.45 -16.35
CA SER A 30 1.93 -0.02 -16.66
C SER A 30 0.47 0.40 -16.73
N ILE A 31 0.09 1.35 -15.88
CA ILE A 31 -1.23 1.97 -15.91
C ILE A 31 -1.45 2.80 -17.19
N ASP A 32 -0.38 3.43 -17.70
CA ASP A 32 -0.43 4.19 -18.95
C ASP A 32 -0.64 3.25 -20.15
N GLY A 33 -0.05 2.06 -20.12
CA GLY A 33 -0.29 1.02 -21.12
C GLY A 33 -1.76 0.62 -21.18
N LEU A 34 -2.37 0.36 -20.02
CA LEU A 34 -3.80 0.08 -19.93
C LEU A 34 -4.64 1.26 -20.44
N ARG A 35 -4.33 2.49 -20.01
CA ARG A 35 -5.04 3.69 -20.45
C ARG A 35 -5.00 3.87 -21.97
N ASN A 36 -3.83 3.66 -22.57
CA ASN A 36 -3.66 3.78 -24.02
C ASN A 36 -4.47 2.72 -24.78
N LEU A 37 -4.56 1.49 -24.26
CA LEU A 37 -5.40 0.43 -24.85
C LEU A 37 -6.90 0.79 -24.81
N ILE A 38 -7.36 1.30 -23.68
CA ILE A 38 -8.75 1.76 -23.49
C ILE A 38 -9.08 2.91 -24.46
N ILE A 39 -8.18 3.89 -24.60
CA ILE A 39 -8.39 5.04 -25.51
C ILE A 39 -8.38 4.58 -26.97
N ALA A 40 -7.53 3.62 -27.32
CA ALA A 40 -7.41 3.11 -28.68
C ALA A 40 -8.65 2.31 -29.13
N SER A 41 -9.42 1.75 -28.18
CA SER A 41 -10.54 0.88 -28.53
C SER A 41 -11.70 0.86 -27.53
N PRO A 42 -12.94 1.18 -27.98
CA PRO A 42 -14.14 0.99 -27.18
C PRO A 42 -14.36 -0.46 -26.72
N THR A 43 -14.08 -1.44 -27.60
CA THR A 43 -14.22 -2.87 -27.24
C THR A 43 -13.26 -3.24 -26.12
N LEU A 44 -12.01 -2.78 -26.19
CA LEU A 44 -11.04 -3.01 -25.12
C LEU A 44 -11.37 -2.19 -23.87
N ALA A 45 -12.03 -1.04 -23.99
CA ALA A 45 -12.54 -0.28 -22.86
C ALA A 45 -13.60 -1.06 -22.08
N ASP A 46 -14.51 -1.73 -22.79
CA ASP A 46 -15.53 -2.60 -22.17
C ASP A 46 -14.89 -3.80 -21.49
N VAL A 47 -13.91 -4.44 -22.14
CA VAL A 47 -13.14 -5.54 -21.56
C VAL A 47 -12.34 -5.10 -20.32
N ALA A 48 -11.75 -3.90 -20.35
CA ALA A 48 -11.02 -3.33 -19.23
C ALA A 48 -11.90 -3.01 -18.02
N ALA A 49 -13.22 -2.92 -18.21
CA ALA A 49 -14.17 -2.71 -17.11
C ALA A 49 -14.24 -3.93 -16.17
N ASP A 50 -13.67 -5.07 -16.55
CA ASP A 50 -13.65 -6.28 -15.74
C ASP A 50 -12.90 -6.06 -14.39
N PRO A 51 -13.50 -6.47 -13.25
CA PRO A 51 -12.88 -6.33 -11.94
C PRO A 51 -11.49 -6.97 -11.82
N HIS A 52 -11.22 -8.05 -12.54
CA HIS A 52 -9.92 -8.72 -12.52
C HIS A 52 -8.79 -7.81 -13.02
N VAL A 53 -9.07 -6.92 -13.98
CA VAL A 53 -8.10 -5.93 -14.46
C VAL A 53 -7.77 -4.93 -13.34
N TYR A 54 -8.79 -4.33 -12.73
CA TYR A 54 -8.61 -3.35 -11.65
C TYR A 54 -7.94 -3.92 -10.40
N LYS A 55 -8.20 -5.20 -10.08
CA LYS A 55 -7.54 -5.91 -8.99
C LYS A 55 -6.03 -5.97 -9.17
N ASN A 56 -5.55 -6.04 -10.42
CA ASN A 56 -4.14 -6.24 -10.77
C ASN A 56 -3.42 -4.98 -11.26
N ILE A 57 -4.14 -3.84 -11.41
CA ILE A 57 -3.50 -2.55 -11.74
C ILE A 57 -2.40 -2.25 -10.74
N ASN A 58 -1.22 -1.89 -11.26
CA ASN A 58 -0.12 -1.41 -10.45
C ASN A 58 -0.26 0.09 -10.18
N LEU A 59 -0.52 0.41 -8.92
CA LEU A 59 -0.69 1.75 -8.38
C LEU A 59 0.57 2.27 -7.68
N HIS A 60 1.75 1.67 -7.90
CA HIS A 60 2.99 2.02 -7.19
C HIS A 60 3.27 3.53 -7.13
N THR A 61 3.14 4.25 -8.24
CA THR A 61 3.34 5.70 -8.27
C THR A 61 2.34 6.43 -7.35
N LEU A 62 1.10 5.95 -7.29
CA LEU A 62 0.06 6.52 -6.42
C LEU A 62 0.25 6.13 -4.96
N THR A 63 0.87 4.98 -4.65
CA THR A 63 1.21 4.64 -3.26
C THR A 63 2.32 5.55 -2.70
N VAL A 64 3.16 6.13 -3.56
CA VAL A 64 4.15 7.15 -3.17
C VAL A 64 3.50 8.51 -2.92
N PHE A 65 2.41 8.84 -3.61
CA PHE A 65 1.72 10.14 -3.51
C PHE A 65 0.21 9.97 -3.27
N PRO A 66 -0.20 9.38 -2.13
CA PRO A 66 -1.58 8.96 -1.91
C PRO A 66 -2.61 10.10 -1.97
N LEU A 67 -2.24 11.33 -1.59
CA LEU A 67 -3.17 12.47 -1.61
C LEU A 67 -3.58 12.91 -3.02
N THR A 68 -2.79 12.59 -4.05
CA THR A 68 -3.14 12.94 -5.44
C THR A 68 -4.38 12.19 -5.93
N THR A 69 -4.72 11.06 -5.30
CA THR A 69 -5.87 10.26 -5.69
C THR A 69 -7.20 10.77 -5.12
N LEU A 70 -7.17 11.71 -4.16
CA LEU A 70 -8.38 12.38 -3.65
C LEU A 70 -9.07 13.25 -4.71
N THR A 71 -8.32 13.70 -5.72
CA THR A 71 -8.81 14.60 -6.78
C THR A 71 -8.73 13.94 -8.16
N ILE A 72 -7.53 13.61 -8.63
CA ILE A 72 -7.28 13.24 -10.04
C ILE A 72 -7.74 11.81 -10.36
N TYR A 73 -7.64 10.90 -9.39
CA TYR A 73 -7.80 9.45 -9.62
C TYR A 73 -8.99 8.84 -8.88
N LYS A 74 -10.00 9.63 -8.53
CA LYS A 74 -11.13 9.18 -7.70
C LYS A 74 -11.84 7.95 -8.29
N ASP A 75 -12.25 8.00 -9.55
CA ASP A 75 -12.99 6.90 -10.19
C ASP A 75 -12.14 5.62 -10.33
N LEU A 76 -10.86 5.79 -10.67
CA LEU A 76 -9.91 4.68 -10.72
C LEU A 76 -9.78 4.02 -9.34
N MET A 77 -9.64 4.81 -8.29
CA MET A 77 -9.51 4.32 -6.92
C MET A 77 -10.75 3.54 -6.47
N GLU A 78 -11.95 4.06 -6.74
CA GLU A 78 -13.19 3.36 -6.38
C GLU A 78 -13.30 2.01 -7.09
N ARG A 79 -12.97 1.94 -8.38
CA ARG A 79 -12.94 0.65 -9.12
C ARG A 79 -11.89 -0.31 -8.57
N CYS A 80 -10.69 0.17 -8.28
CA CYS A 80 -9.64 -0.65 -7.68
C CYS A 80 -10.00 -1.15 -6.27
N LEU A 81 -10.65 -0.32 -5.45
CA LEU A 81 -11.14 -0.72 -4.12
C LEU A 81 -12.23 -1.80 -4.23
N ASN A 82 -13.23 -1.59 -5.09
CA ASN A 82 -14.30 -2.57 -5.33
C ASN A 82 -13.77 -3.91 -5.86
N ALA A 83 -12.67 -3.87 -6.63
CA ALA A 83 -11.98 -5.06 -7.12
C ALA A 83 -11.04 -5.73 -6.10
N GLY A 84 -10.86 -5.15 -4.90
CA GLY A 84 -9.97 -5.68 -3.86
C GLY A 84 -8.48 -5.50 -4.16
N ASN A 85 -8.09 -4.43 -4.85
CA ASN A 85 -6.69 -4.10 -5.12
C ASN A 85 -5.98 -3.69 -3.81
N VAL A 86 -4.96 -4.45 -3.41
CA VAL A 86 -4.25 -4.25 -2.13
C VAL A 86 -3.53 -2.90 -2.04
N GLN A 87 -3.03 -2.37 -3.16
CA GLN A 87 -2.38 -1.05 -3.17
C GLN A 87 -3.41 0.08 -3.04
N ALA A 88 -4.62 -0.12 -3.58
CA ALA A 88 -5.72 0.83 -3.42
C ALA A 88 -6.19 0.87 -1.96
N HIS A 89 -6.33 -0.30 -1.32
CA HIS A 89 -6.59 -0.37 0.12
C HIS A 89 -5.50 0.32 0.94
N TYR A 90 -4.21 0.11 0.61
CA TYR A 90 -3.13 0.83 1.28
C TYR A 90 -3.27 2.36 1.16
N ILE A 91 -3.51 2.88 -0.06
CA ILE A 91 -3.70 4.31 -0.30
C ILE A 91 -4.88 4.86 0.50
N ARG A 92 -6.04 4.21 0.44
CA ARG A 92 -7.25 4.61 1.20
C ARG A 92 -6.98 4.58 2.70
N GLY A 93 -6.28 3.55 3.17
CA GLY A 93 -5.87 3.42 4.56
C GLY A 93 -5.01 4.60 5.03
N LEU A 94 -4.05 5.05 4.21
CA LEU A 94 -3.24 6.23 4.55
C LEU A 94 -4.07 7.52 4.60
N GLN A 95 -4.96 7.72 3.63
CA GLN A 95 -5.83 8.90 3.57
C GLN A 95 -6.72 8.98 4.81
N GLU A 96 -7.46 7.92 5.10
CA GLU A 96 -8.39 7.93 6.23
C GLU A 96 -7.63 7.97 7.56
N TYR A 97 -6.62 7.12 7.75
CA TYR A 97 -5.94 7.00 9.05
C TYR A 97 -5.13 8.27 9.38
N PHE A 98 -4.32 8.76 8.45
CA PHE A 98 -3.36 9.85 8.73
C PHE A 98 -3.85 11.22 8.28
N HIS A 99 -4.46 11.33 7.10
CA HIS A 99 -4.86 12.65 6.57
C HIS A 99 -6.18 13.14 7.18
N HIS A 100 -7.19 12.26 7.27
CA HIS A 100 -8.49 12.60 7.86
C HIS A 100 -8.58 12.32 9.37
N ASN A 101 -7.55 11.69 9.97
CA ASN A 101 -7.57 11.21 11.36
C ASN A 101 -8.76 10.29 11.69
N ASN A 102 -9.28 9.59 10.68
CA ASN A 102 -10.37 8.64 10.80
C ASN A 102 -9.82 7.22 10.96
N ILE A 103 -9.39 6.91 12.18
CA ILE A 103 -8.79 5.60 12.54
C ILE A 103 -9.74 4.45 12.22
N ALA A 104 -11.03 4.61 12.54
CA ALA A 104 -12.05 3.57 12.36
C ALA A 104 -12.22 3.18 10.88
N ALA A 105 -12.16 4.14 9.96
CA ALA A 105 -12.20 3.85 8.54
C ALA A 105 -10.83 3.42 7.98
N GLY A 106 -9.73 4.04 8.42
CA GLY A 106 -8.41 3.80 7.82
C GLY A 106 -7.76 2.49 8.21
N LEU A 107 -7.88 2.08 9.48
CA LEU A 107 -7.19 0.89 9.98
C LEU A 107 -7.62 -0.41 9.27
N PRO A 108 -8.93 -0.67 9.00
CA PRO A 108 -9.36 -1.83 8.21
C PRO A 108 -8.72 -1.89 6.82
N HIS A 109 -8.59 -0.75 6.13
CA HIS A 109 -7.95 -0.71 4.82
C HIS A 109 -6.45 -1.04 4.87
N ILE A 110 -5.73 -0.52 5.87
CA ILE A 110 -4.30 -0.87 6.09
C ILE A 110 -4.18 -2.38 6.38
N ARG A 111 -5.08 -2.93 7.20
CA ARG A 111 -5.12 -4.36 7.52
C ARG A 111 -5.35 -5.22 6.28
N ILE A 112 -6.35 -4.91 5.45
CA ILE A 112 -6.64 -5.65 4.21
C ILE A 112 -5.42 -5.68 3.29
N ALA A 113 -4.72 -4.54 3.14
CA ALA A 113 -3.52 -4.49 2.33
C ALA A 113 -2.36 -5.33 2.93
N ALA A 114 -2.24 -5.37 4.25
CA ALA A 114 -1.24 -6.17 4.95
C ALA A 114 -1.50 -7.67 4.83
N GLU A 115 -2.76 -8.10 5.02
CA GLU A 115 -3.20 -9.49 4.81
C GLU A 115 -3.07 -9.90 3.34
N GLY A 116 -3.23 -8.95 2.41
CA GLY A 116 -2.93 -9.08 0.99
C GLY A 116 -1.44 -9.08 0.62
N LEU A 117 -0.55 -9.25 1.61
CA LEU A 117 0.91 -9.34 1.46
C LEU A 117 1.59 -8.12 0.84
N TYR A 118 1.00 -6.92 0.99
CA TYR A 118 1.66 -5.69 0.57
C TYR A 118 2.67 -5.22 1.64
N ASP A 119 3.96 -5.38 1.38
CA ASP A 119 5.07 -5.11 2.30
C ASP A 119 4.97 -3.80 3.10
N ASN A 120 4.66 -2.68 2.41
CA ASN A 120 4.53 -1.38 3.08
C ASN A 120 3.36 -1.39 4.08
N ALA A 121 2.25 -2.06 3.74
CA ALA A 121 1.11 -2.21 4.63
C ALA A 121 1.42 -3.17 5.79
N ILE A 122 2.11 -4.30 5.54
CA ILE A 122 2.58 -5.21 6.60
C ILE A 122 3.39 -4.44 7.63
N TYR A 123 4.41 -3.70 7.17
CA TYR A 123 5.27 -2.93 8.05
C TYR A 123 4.49 -1.87 8.82
N LEU A 124 3.64 -1.10 8.15
CA LEU A 124 2.85 -0.05 8.78
C LEU A 124 1.84 -0.58 9.78
N TYR A 125 1.08 -1.61 9.40
CA TYR A 125 0.11 -2.27 10.27
C TYR A 125 0.78 -2.82 11.51
N ALA A 126 1.95 -3.48 11.35
CA ALA A 126 2.73 -3.98 12.46
C ALA A 126 3.08 -2.89 13.48
N LEU A 127 3.51 -1.71 13.00
CA LEU A 127 3.80 -0.57 13.86
C LEU A 127 2.57 -0.06 14.59
N ILE A 128 1.46 0.13 13.86
CA ILE A 128 0.20 0.59 14.45
C ILE A 128 -0.25 -0.38 15.55
N MET A 129 -0.20 -1.70 15.31
CA MET A 129 -0.56 -2.71 16.31
C MET A 129 0.33 -2.65 17.55
N MET A 130 1.66 -2.57 17.39
CA MET A 130 2.55 -2.41 18.55
C MET A 130 2.30 -1.10 19.30
N CYS A 131 2.04 0.00 18.58
CA CYS A 131 1.76 1.31 19.18
C CYS A 131 0.40 1.39 19.86
N SER A 132 -0.52 0.48 19.55
CA SER A 132 -1.83 0.33 20.21
C SER A 132 -1.82 -0.74 21.31
N GLY A 133 -0.64 -1.18 21.77
CA GLY A 133 -0.49 -2.20 22.82
C GLY A 133 -0.64 -3.65 22.35
N GLN A 134 -0.95 -3.89 21.07
CA GLN A 134 -1.09 -5.24 20.49
C GLN A 134 0.27 -5.77 20.00
N GLN A 135 1.20 -5.95 20.94
CA GLN A 135 2.59 -6.28 20.67
C GLN A 135 2.76 -7.59 19.88
N GLU A 136 2.06 -8.65 20.25
CA GLU A 136 2.17 -9.96 19.60
C GLU A 136 1.79 -9.89 18.11
N ILE A 137 0.63 -9.29 17.80
CA ILE A 137 0.16 -9.13 16.41
C ILE A 137 1.17 -8.34 15.60
N GLY A 138 1.65 -7.22 16.14
CA GLY A 138 2.59 -6.37 15.43
C GLY A 138 3.96 -7.05 15.21
N ARG A 139 4.46 -7.79 16.20
CA ARG A 139 5.72 -8.54 16.08
C ARG A 139 5.62 -9.65 15.05
N THR A 140 4.55 -10.45 15.07
CA THR A 140 4.32 -11.52 14.09
C THR A 140 4.28 -10.98 12.66
N MET A 141 3.54 -9.90 12.43
CA MET A 141 3.48 -9.25 11.12
C MET A 141 4.85 -8.74 10.68
N LEU A 142 5.61 -8.12 11.59
CA LEU A 142 6.93 -7.60 11.25
C LEU A 142 7.95 -8.72 10.99
N ASP A 143 7.89 -9.82 11.75
CA ASP A 143 8.70 -11.03 11.56
C ASP A 143 8.48 -11.65 10.16
N SER A 144 7.26 -11.56 9.60
CA SER A 144 6.96 -12.02 8.23
C SER A 144 7.78 -11.31 7.13
N LEU A 145 8.36 -10.14 7.44
CA LEU A 145 9.29 -9.44 6.54
C LEU A 145 10.71 -10.00 6.57
N GLY A 146 11.00 -10.97 7.46
CA GLY A 146 12.28 -11.67 7.51
C GLY A 146 13.45 -10.82 8.03
N TRP A 147 13.18 -9.83 8.89
CA TRP A 147 14.18 -8.85 9.32
C TRP A 147 15.35 -9.45 10.10
N ARG A 148 15.17 -10.61 10.74
CA ARG A 148 16.23 -11.35 11.45
C ARG A 148 17.36 -11.74 10.51
N THR A 149 17.01 -12.21 9.32
CA THR A 149 17.96 -12.55 8.26
C THR A 149 18.43 -11.29 7.52
N ASN A 150 17.49 -10.43 7.08
CA ASN A 150 17.83 -9.24 6.31
C ASN A 150 16.87 -8.08 6.57
N LYS A 151 17.40 -6.98 7.10
CA LYS A 151 16.63 -5.78 7.48
C LYS A 151 16.29 -4.87 6.30
N LYS A 152 16.88 -5.11 5.11
CA LYS A 152 16.73 -4.27 3.92
C LYS A 152 15.25 -4.13 3.49
N ARG A 153 14.47 -5.21 3.56
CA ARG A 153 13.04 -5.21 3.18
C ARG A 153 12.24 -4.24 4.06
N ALA A 154 12.37 -4.35 5.37
CA ALA A 154 11.76 -3.43 6.33
C ALA A 154 12.27 -1.98 6.18
N ASP A 155 13.56 -1.79 5.93
CA ASP A 155 14.14 -0.45 5.69
C ASP A 155 13.65 0.18 4.38
N ILE A 156 13.36 -0.62 3.34
CA ILE A 156 12.68 -0.16 2.12
C ILE A 156 11.25 0.28 2.45
N CYS A 157 10.50 -0.54 3.20
CA CYS A 157 9.12 -0.22 3.60
C CYS A 157 9.07 1.12 4.32
N TRP A 158 9.94 1.31 5.32
CA TRP A 158 10.01 2.56 6.06
C TRP A 158 10.32 3.77 5.18
N ARG A 159 11.27 3.64 4.22
CA ARG A 159 11.56 4.73 3.28
C ARG A 159 10.36 5.06 2.38
N ASN A 160 9.61 4.06 1.94
CA ASN A 160 8.43 4.26 1.11
C ASN A 160 7.31 4.93 1.89
N ILE A 161 7.01 4.46 3.10
CA ILE A 161 5.97 5.04 3.97
C ILE A 161 6.25 6.51 4.26
N LYS A 162 7.50 6.87 4.56
CA LYS A 162 7.88 8.29 4.75
C LYS A 162 7.63 9.15 3.51
N LYS A 163 7.81 8.60 2.30
CA LYS A 163 7.45 9.30 1.07
C LYS A 163 5.93 9.44 0.94
N SER A 164 5.18 8.37 1.22
CA SER A 164 3.72 8.36 1.19
C SER A 164 3.10 9.37 2.16
N LEU A 165 3.70 9.55 3.33
CA LEU A 165 3.23 10.47 4.38
C LEU A 165 3.83 11.87 4.26
N HIS A 166 4.65 12.14 3.24
CA HIS A 166 5.24 13.47 3.05
C HIS A 166 4.15 14.53 2.87
N GLY A 167 4.15 15.56 3.72
CA GLY A 167 3.15 16.63 3.71
C GLY A 167 1.83 16.28 4.41
N VAL A 168 1.72 15.09 5.02
CA VAL A 168 0.60 14.74 5.91
C VAL A 168 0.96 15.13 7.33
N GLN A 169 0.08 15.85 8.02
CA GLN A 169 0.25 16.12 9.45
C GLN A 169 -0.10 14.86 10.23
N VAL A 170 0.92 14.12 10.70
CA VAL A 170 0.71 12.92 11.50
C VAL A 170 0.62 13.28 12.97
N ILE A 171 -0.53 12.96 13.57
CA ILE A 171 -0.78 13.18 14.99
C ILE A 171 -0.26 11.97 15.78
N THR A 172 0.64 12.21 16.72
CA THR A 172 1.07 11.18 17.66
C THR A 172 -0.03 10.96 18.71
N LEU A 173 -0.51 9.73 18.84
CA LEU A 173 -1.52 9.36 19.83
C LEU A 173 -0.87 9.05 21.18
N ASP A 174 -1.55 9.33 22.30
CA ASP A 174 -1.03 9.03 23.65
C ASP A 174 -0.67 7.55 23.83
N ALA A 175 -1.52 6.65 23.33
CA ALA A 175 -1.26 5.20 23.33
C ALA A 175 0.08 4.85 22.65
N THR A 176 0.47 5.59 21.60
CA THR A 176 1.76 5.39 20.93
C THR A 176 2.93 5.77 21.84
N MET A 177 2.78 6.82 22.64
CA MET A 177 3.81 7.23 23.61
C MET A 177 3.94 6.25 24.76
N ASP A 178 2.83 5.68 25.23
CA ASP A 178 2.85 4.66 26.28
C ASP A 178 3.48 3.36 25.79
N ALA A 179 3.09 2.88 24.60
CA ALA A 179 3.72 1.73 23.97
C ALA A 179 5.23 1.94 23.74
N TYR A 180 5.64 3.17 23.39
CA TYR A 180 7.07 3.52 23.29
C TYR A 180 7.79 3.40 24.64
N ARG A 181 7.22 3.93 25.72
CA ARG A 181 7.81 3.90 27.07
C ARG A 181 7.98 2.45 27.55
N GLU A 182 6.93 1.65 27.43
CA GLU A 182 6.93 0.22 27.79
C GLU A 182 7.97 -0.55 26.96
N ALA A 183 8.00 -0.34 25.64
CA ALA A 183 8.97 -1.01 24.79
C ALA A 183 10.42 -0.58 25.06
N ARG A 184 10.64 0.62 25.62
CA ARG A 184 11.97 1.16 25.93
C ARG A 184 12.54 0.63 27.24
N GLU A 185 11.69 0.44 28.24
CA GLU A 185 12.08 0.10 29.61
C GLU A 185 13.08 -1.08 29.69
N PRO A 186 12.82 -2.25 29.08
CA PRO A 186 13.73 -3.40 29.16
C PRO A 186 14.99 -3.26 28.28
N ILE A 187 15.09 -2.22 27.45
CA ILE A 187 16.16 -2.12 26.45
C ILE A 187 17.44 -1.57 27.05
N THR A 188 18.41 -2.46 27.28
CA THR A 188 19.76 -2.12 27.74
C THR A 188 20.80 -2.04 26.62
N CYS A 189 20.51 -2.60 25.43
CA CYS A 189 21.44 -2.67 24.32
C CYS A 189 21.26 -1.54 23.29
N HIS A 190 22.37 -0.97 22.81
CA HIS A 190 22.44 -0.02 21.68
C HIS A 190 21.37 1.10 21.73
N ARG A 191 20.96 1.56 22.92
CA ARG A 191 19.75 2.36 23.13
C ARG A 191 19.69 3.63 22.24
N TYR A 192 20.83 4.28 22.04
CA TYR A 192 20.97 5.49 21.23
C TYR A 192 21.54 5.25 19.81
N GLN A 193 22.04 4.04 19.52
CA GLN A 193 22.62 3.71 18.21
C GLN A 193 21.54 3.14 17.27
N MET A 194 20.74 4.01 16.64
CA MET A 194 19.60 3.60 15.80
C MET A 194 19.98 2.75 14.57
N ARG A 195 21.23 2.83 14.12
CA ARG A 195 21.75 2.02 13.01
C ARG A 195 21.99 0.56 13.39
N VAL A 196 22.37 0.30 14.64
CA VAL A 196 22.63 -1.07 15.14
C VAL A 196 21.33 -1.65 15.65
N ARG A 197 20.84 -2.74 15.06
CA ARG A 197 19.56 -3.37 15.46
C ARG A 197 19.79 -4.86 15.71
N CYS A 198 19.91 -5.25 16.98
CA CYS A 198 19.92 -6.66 17.37
C CYS A 198 18.49 -7.14 17.68
N GLU A 199 18.33 -8.43 17.98
CA GLU A 199 17.00 -8.99 18.20
C GLU A 199 16.26 -8.39 19.39
N HIS A 200 16.99 -8.02 20.43
CA HIS A 200 16.43 -7.46 21.66
C HIS A 200 15.89 -6.03 21.47
N CYS A 201 16.51 -5.21 20.63
CA CYS A 201 16.12 -3.79 20.47
C CYS A 201 15.41 -3.48 19.14
N TYR A 202 15.22 -4.47 18.26
CA TYR A 202 14.67 -4.22 16.93
C TYR A 202 13.28 -3.59 16.96
N TYR A 203 12.33 -4.19 17.70
CA TYR A 203 10.94 -3.74 17.78
C TYR A 203 10.82 -2.35 18.39
N TYR A 204 11.45 -2.13 19.54
CA TYR A 204 11.57 -0.81 20.17
C TYR A 204 12.07 0.25 19.17
N LYS A 205 13.10 -0.07 18.38
CA LYS A 205 13.64 0.87 17.39
C LYS A 205 12.69 1.13 16.23
N GLN A 206 11.81 0.21 15.86
CA GLN A 206 10.80 0.50 14.85
C GLN A 206 9.66 1.35 15.42
N ILE A 207 9.22 1.09 16.67
CA ILE A 207 8.26 1.94 17.38
C ILE A 207 8.84 3.36 17.48
N TYR A 208 10.08 3.52 17.94
CA TYR A 208 10.75 4.83 18.01
C TYR A 208 10.74 5.57 16.66
N LYS A 209 11.05 4.87 15.55
CA LYS A 209 11.00 5.50 14.22
C LYS A 209 9.60 6.00 13.89
N PHE A 210 8.57 5.22 14.20
CA PHE A 210 7.19 5.60 13.95
C PHE A 210 6.75 6.77 14.83
N THR A 211 7.13 6.78 16.10
CA THR A 211 6.74 7.83 17.05
C THR A 211 7.40 9.18 16.77
N PHE A 212 8.67 9.19 16.36
CA PHE A 212 9.48 10.43 16.32
C PHE A 212 10.05 10.81 14.95
N THR A 213 9.86 10.00 13.91
CA THR A 213 10.42 10.28 12.57
C THR A 213 9.43 10.15 11.42
N VAL A 214 8.13 10.09 11.72
CA VAL A 214 7.06 10.32 10.75
C VAL A 214 6.85 11.82 10.59
#